data_AF-A0A838IL85-F1
#
_entry.id   AF-A0A838IL85-F1
#
_cell.length_a   1.000
_cell.length_b   1.000
_cell.length_c   1.000
_cell.angle_alpha   90.00
_cell.angle_beta   90.00
_cell.angle_gamma   90.00
#
_symmetry.space_group_name_H-M   'P 1'
#
loop_
_entity.id
_entity.type
_entity.pdbx_description
1 polymer ?
#
loop_
_entity_poly.entity_id
_entity_poly.type
_entity_poly.pdbx_seq_one_letter_code
_entity_poly.pdbx_strand_id
1 'polypeptide(L)'
;MTWRDETWRTLAMLLVVLVVLMGVSGCECIPEEGAELCAANGLGCGKSTLLDRCGVLRQAECGACPDGLPCEANQCGCTQESNASLCVAADIACGEAMLTDRCRAKRLVDCGHCSDAACSAMTPEQLCSRNAFVCGTARFNDGCGVFRDVDCGHCAEGELCFGGVCEDHSVLCAGCPLVKSTGGAITDADDGAWIGDAAIKFFHWPPEAMVLPNRVWPLNYRATDPDGAVHSTAEPWRQTNYALHPGACHDGSSDASLQPAQWYRVRIDKPGFEPAIFYRYHGAFEQACVLKSCADDAAREGRCQVQNFELRPQGGAFPRYPDLMVDTRDLRDREWQCALLPEGHVHSRLIGLRIAAGTANAGTGGLHVRGVDDDAGQGAVYQRIEWSDGRFDERLLSGAAFEFHLGHDHVHFLNWLHMALVEPRADCALRGDRDPNCVRGDVNKVSFCLMDLAPFDEEIQVLFDGVHTYADPPTCDSMEQGLTQGWKDVYGSYLPGQVIVLGPPAVADNAGSHWLEVAVNADGVLIETDLTNNFARISIEAAPASSTLCSNPATTLDCTMASIDYATSEQRWQCPDYLGWAN
;
A
#
# COMPACT_ATOMS: atom_id res chain seq x y z
N MET A 1 -84.47 -5.17 26.97
CA MET A 1 -83.96 -3.90 27.53
C MET A 1 -83.83 -4.10 29.03
N THR A 2 -82.61 -4.41 29.51
CA THR A 2 -82.14 -4.32 30.91
C THR A 2 -80.76 -4.97 30.98
N TRP A 3 -80.02 -4.67 32.06
CA TRP A 3 -78.70 -5.18 32.47
C TRP A 3 -77.50 -4.30 32.09
N ARG A 4 -77.27 -3.29 32.93
CA ARG A 4 -75.98 -2.60 33.10
C ARG A 4 -75.60 -2.62 34.59
N ASP A 5 -74.32 -2.94 34.82
CA ASP A 5 -73.44 -2.45 35.90
C ASP A 5 -73.66 -2.90 37.35
N GLU A 6 -73.45 -4.18 37.63
CA GLU A 6 -73.23 -4.70 39.01
C GLU A 6 -71.92 -5.49 39.23
N THR A 7 -71.00 -5.55 38.27
CA THR A 7 -69.77 -6.37 38.41
C THR A 7 -68.56 -5.64 39.01
N TRP A 8 -68.58 -4.32 39.17
CA TRP A 8 -67.43 -3.57 39.68
C TRP A 8 -67.35 -3.45 41.20
N ARG A 9 -68.43 -3.71 41.94
CA ARG A 9 -68.46 -3.54 43.40
C ARG A 9 -68.05 -4.77 44.20
N THR A 10 -68.03 -5.94 43.59
CA THR A 10 -67.67 -7.20 44.29
C THR A 10 -66.17 -7.52 44.21
N LEU A 11 -65.44 -6.97 43.24
CA LEU A 11 -63.97 -7.14 43.11
C LEU A 11 -63.18 -6.20 44.02
N ALA A 12 -63.72 -5.05 44.41
CA ALA A 12 -63.04 -4.11 45.30
C ALA A 12 -63.06 -4.52 46.80
N MET A 13 -64.00 -5.38 47.22
CA MET A 13 -64.08 -5.86 48.61
C MET A 13 -63.28 -7.15 48.88
N LEU A 14 -62.88 -7.89 47.84
CA LEU A 14 -62.02 -9.08 48.00
C LEU A 14 -60.52 -8.74 48.07
N LEU A 15 -60.09 -7.55 47.64
CA LEU A 15 -58.69 -7.13 47.71
C LEU A 15 -58.30 -6.52 49.06
N VAL A 16 -59.25 -6.03 49.86
CA VAL A 16 -58.97 -5.32 51.12
C VAL A 16 -58.97 -6.26 52.34
N VAL A 17 -59.58 -7.44 52.23
CA VAL A 17 -59.64 -8.42 53.35
C VAL A 17 -58.50 -9.45 53.29
N LEU A 18 -57.81 -9.61 52.14
CA LEU A 18 -56.64 -10.49 52.03
C LEU A 18 -55.32 -9.85 52.53
N VAL A 19 -55.29 -8.52 52.72
CA VAL A 19 -54.08 -7.79 53.16
C VAL A 19 -53.95 -7.73 54.69
N VAL A 20 -54.96 -8.14 55.46
CA VAL A 20 -54.98 -7.97 56.93
C VAL A 20 -54.80 -9.29 57.70
N LEU A 21 -54.56 -10.41 57.01
CA LEU A 21 -54.31 -11.74 57.62
C LEU A 21 -52.94 -12.35 57.28
N MET A 22 -51.96 -11.53 56.89
CA MET A 22 -50.55 -11.91 56.94
C MET A 22 -49.85 -10.96 57.88
N GLY A 23 -49.64 -11.44 59.11
CA GLY A 23 -48.86 -10.77 60.12
C GLY A 23 -47.49 -10.39 59.56
N VAL A 24 -47.13 -9.15 59.84
CA VAL A 24 -45.86 -8.51 59.55
C VAL A 24 -44.74 -9.30 60.23
N SER A 25 -44.17 -10.27 59.52
CA SER A 25 -42.79 -10.70 59.72
C SER A 25 -41.93 -9.67 59.00
N GLY A 26 -41.15 -8.89 59.76
CA GLY A 26 -40.41 -7.73 59.28
C GLY A 26 -39.65 -8.03 58.00
N CYS A 27 -39.74 -7.12 57.02
CA CYS A 27 -38.79 -7.08 55.93
C CYS A 27 -37.42 -6.76 56.52
N GLU A 28 -36.67 -7.79 56.86
CA GLU A 28 -35.24 -7.66 57.11
C GLU A 28 -34.62 -7.16 55.80
N CYS A 29 -33.90 -6.03 55.87
CA CYS A 29 -33.27 -5.48 54.68
C CYS A 29 -32.21 -6.47 54.17
N ILE A 30 -32.31 -6.83 52.89
CA ILE A 30 -31.35 -7.73 52.25
C ILE A 30 -30.16 -6.89 51.77
N PRO A 31 -28.96 -7.10 52.33
CA PRO A 31 -27.76 -6.34 51.95
C PRO A 31 -27.22 -6.78 50.57
N GLU A 32 -26.50 -5.92 49.88
CA GLU A 32 -25.69 -6.34 48.73
C GLU A 32 -24.58 -7.31 49.14
N GLU A 33 -24.27 -8.28 48.28
CA GLU A 33 -23.07 -9.09 48.40
C GLU A 33 -21.84 -8.37 47.82
N GLY A 34 -20.64 -8.80 48.22
CA GLY A 34 -19.40 -8.02 48.07
C GLY A 34 -19.13 -7.46 46.66
N ALA A 35 -19.35 -8.24 45.60
CA ALA A 35 -19.11 -7.80 44.23
C ALA A 35 -20.11 -6.71 43.76
N GLU A 36 -21.38 -6.83 44.16
CA GLU A 36 -22.42 -5.84 43.83
C GLU A 36 -22.19 -4.54 44.60
N LEU A 37 -21.75 -4.64 45.86
CA LEU A 37 -21.40 -3.50 46.70
C LEU A 37 -20.20 -2.71 46.15
N CYS A 38 -19.20 -3.42 45.61
CA CYS A 38 -18.04 -2.82 44.95
C CYS A 38 -18.40 -2.12 43.64
N ALA A 39 -19.24 -2.76 42.81
CA ALA A 39 -19.73 -2.16 41.56
C ALA A 39 -20.57 -0.89 41.82
N ALA A 40 -21.44 -0.92 42.83
CA ALA A 40 -22.27 0.23 43.21
C ALA A 40 -21.45 1.44 43.71
N ASN A 41 -20.21 1.22 44.18
CA ASN A 41 -19.31 2.25 44.68
C ASN A 41 -18.14 2.55 43.72
N GLY A 42 -18.16 2.00 42.50
CA GLY A 42 -17.15 2.27 41.47
C GLY A 42 -15.74 1.77 41.83
N LEU A 43 -15.63 0.72 42.64
CA LEU A 43 -14.34 0.15 43.07
C LEU A 43 -13.99 -1.08 42.20
N GLY A 44 -12.80 -1.05 41.60
CA GLY A 44 -12.33 -2.11 40.69
C GLY A 44 -11.37 -3.12 41.32
N CYS A 45 -10.86 -2.84 42.52
CA CYS A 45 -9.92 -3.71 43.24
C CYS A 45 -9.81 -3.32 44.72
N GLY A 46 -9.20 -4.20 45.53
CA GLY A 46 -8.82 -3.89 46.91
C GLY A 46 -9.90 -4.14 47.97
N LYS A 47 -9.59 -3.89 49.24
CA LYS A 47 -10.54 -4.06 50.35
C LYS A 47 -11.04 -2.69 50.81
N SER A 48 -12.35 -2.52 50.90
CA SER A 48 -12.95 -1.26 51.36
C SER A 48 -14.11 -1.50 52.32
N THR A 49 -14.36 -0.52 53.19
CA THR A 49 -15.52 -0.51 54.09
C THR A 49 -16.59 0.36 53.47
N LEU A 50 -17.66 -0.28 53.00
CA LEU A 50 -18.73 0.35 52.21
C LEU A 50 -20.06 0.24 52.94
N LEU A 51 -20.92 1.22 52.74
CA LEU A 51 -22.27 1.22 53.29
C LEU A 51 -23.17 0.41 52.36
N ASP A 52 -23.80 -0.66 52.87
CA ASP A 52 -24.82 -1.39 52.12
C ASP A 52 -26.14 -0.59 52.03
N ARG A 53 -27.09 -1.04 51.20
CA ARG A 53 -28.43 -0.43 51.08
C ARG A 53 -29.26 -0.50 52.35
N CYS A 54 -28.83 -1.27 53.34
CA CYS A 54 -29.44 -1.39 54.64
C CYS A 54 -28.85 -0.41 55.66
N GLY A 55 -27.88 0.41 55.26
CA GLY A 55 -27.23 1.40 56.11
C GLY A 55 -26.20 0.80 57.07
N VAL A 56 -25.72 -0.42 56.82
CA VAL A 56 -24.69 -1.10 57.61
C VAL A 56 -23.36 -1.06 56.87
N LEU A 57 -22.28 -0.70 57.57
CA LEU A 57 -20.93 -0.73 57.02
C LEU A 57 -20.45 -2.19 56.92
N ARG A 58 -20.07 -2.61 55.71
CA ARG A 58 -19.51 -3.94 55.43
C ARG A 58 -18.12 -3.83 54.83
N GLN A 59 -17.28 -4.80 55.15
CA GLN A 59 -15.99 -4.97 54.49
C GLN A 59 -16.20 -5.78 53.20
N ALA A 60 -15.87 -5.20 52.06
CA ALA A 60 -15.97 -5.85 50.75
C ALA A 60 -14.58 -6.01 50.12
N GLU A 61 -14.36 -7.13 49.44
CA GLU A 61 -13.17 -7.38 48.62
C GLU A 61 -13.53 -7.20 47.14
N CYS A 62 -13.11 -6.07 46.56
CA CYS A 62 -13.51 -5.64 45.23
C CYS A 62 -12.68 -6.26 44.09
N GLY A 63 -12.16 -7.46 44.30
CA GLY A 63 -11.34 -8.19 43.34
C GLY A 63 -9.88 -7.73 43.27
N ALA A 64 -9.16 -8.28 42.28
CA ALA A 64 -7.78 -7.95 41.94
C ALA A 64 -7.72 -7.44 40.50
N CYS A 65 -6.73 -6.60 40.20
CA CYS A 65 -6.62 -6.04 38.87
C CYS A 65 -6.18 -7.08 37.84
N PRO A 66 -6.71 -7.02 36.60
CA PRO A 66 -6.22 -7.80 35.48
C PRO A 66 -4.72 -7.57 35.26
N ASP A 67 -4.03 -8.58 34.72
CA ASP A 67 -2.62 -8.51 34.31
C ASP A 67 -1.63 -8.08 35.42
N GLY A 68 -2.01 -8.23 36.69
CA GLY A 68 -1.15 -7.91 37.83
C GLY A 68 -0.93 -6.41 38.09
N LEU A 69 -1.79 -5.54 37.54
CA LEU A 69 -1.71 -4.10 37.77
C LEU A 69 -1.84 -3.73 39.26
N PRO A 70 -1.13 -2.68 39.74
CA PRO A 70 -1.27 -2.23 41.11
C PRO A 70 -2.68 -1.65 41.36
N CYS A 71 -3.24 -2.03 42.50
CA CYS A 71 -4.48 -1.46 42.99
C CYS A 71 -4.17 -0.19 43.80
N GLU A 72 -4.39 0.98 43.22
CA GLU A 72 -4.19 2.27 43.88
C GLU A 72 -5.54 2.98 44.03
N ALA A 73 -5.85 3.44 45.24
CA ALA A 73 -7.14 4.07 45.56
C ALA A 73 -8.38 3.26 45.13
N ASN A 74 -8.29 1.92 45.25
CA ASN A 74 -9.34 0.97 44.87
C ASN A 74 -9.72 1.00 43.37
N GLN A 75 -8.81 1.48 42.52
CA GLN A 75 -8.88 1.43 41.07
C GLN A 75 -7.63 0.74 40.51
N CYS A 76 -7.80 0.08 39.36
CA CYS A 76 -6.69 -0.53 38.65
C CYS A 76 -5.94 0.55 37.87
N GLY A 77 -4.79 0.95 38.40
CA GLY A 77 -3.91 1.93 37.78
C GLY A 77 -2.75 1.24 37.08
N CYS A 78 -2.43 1.66 35.86
CA CYS A 78 -1.16 1.31 35.25
C CYS A 78 -0.18 2.45 35.47
N THR A 79 0.86 2.22 36.26
CA THR A 79 1.93 3.20 36.42
C THR A 79 2.73 3.24 35.13
N GLN A 80 2.68 4.39 34.44
CA GLN A 80 3.42 4.60 33.20
C GLN A 80 4.90 4.30 33.37
N GLU A 81 5.47 3.62 32.38
CA GLU A 81 6.91 3.38 32.34
C GLU A 81 7.65 4.70 32.12
N SER A 82 8.83 4.80 32.73
CA SER A 82 9.73 5.90 32.44
C SER A 82 10.23 5.78 30.99
N ASN A 83 10.52 6.92 30.37
CA ASN A 83 11.11 6.96 29.02
C ASN A 83 12.37 6.09 28.92
N ALA A 84 13.25 6.14 29.93
CA ALA A 84 14.47 5.32 29.96
C ALA A 84 14.16 3.81 29.99
N SER A 85 13.12 3.40 30.71
CA SER A 85 12.68 1.99 30.77
C SER A 85 12.11 1.53 29.43
N LEU A 86 11.36 2.39 28.75
CA LEU A 86 10.78 2.12 27.43
C LEU A 86 11.86 1.96 26.36
N CYS A 87 12.86 2.85 26.37
CA CYS A 87 13.98 2.78 25.44
C CYS A 87 14.81 1.50 25.62
N VAL A 88 15.08 1.11 26.88
CA VAL A 88 15.76 -0.16 27.18
C VAL A 88 14.91 -1.36 26.77
N ALA A 89 13.59 -1.34 27.02
CA ALA A 89 12.70 -2.44 26.64
C ALA A 89 12.50 -2.58 25.13
N ALA A 90 12.57 -1.47 24.39
CA ALA A 90 12.49 -1.42 22.93
C ALA A 90 13.85 -1.62 22.24
N ASP A 91 14.93 -1.80 23.00
CA ASP A 91 16.31 -1.88 22.51
C ASP A 91 16.72 -0.67 21.63
N ILE A 92 16.25 0.53 22.00
CA ILE A 92 16.55 1.78 21.31
C ILE A 92 17.56 2.57 22.12
N ALA A 93 18.79 2.64 21.61
CA ALA A 93 19.92 3.26 22.31
C ALA A 93 19.89 4.80 22.29
N CYS A 94 19.24 5.41 21.29
CA CYS A 94 19.19 6.85 21.07
C CYS A 94 18.17 7.22 19.96
N GLY A 95 17.77 8.48 19.84
CA GLY A 95 16.80 9.00 18.87
C GLY A 95 15.36 9.05 19.39
N GLU A 96 14.47 9.69 18.63
CA GLU A 96 13.02 9.71 18.93
C GLU A 96 12.34 8.46 18.37
N ALA A 97 11.52 7.80 19.19
CA ALA A 97 10.77 6.62 18.79
C ALA A 97 9.33 6.67 19.32
N MET A 98 8.38 6.21 18.51
CA MET A 98 6.99 6.03 18.93
C MET A 98 6.86 4.68 19.63
N LEU A 99 6.87 4.68 20.95
CA LEU A 99 6.86 3.47 21.77
C LEU A 99 5.52 3.28 22.46
N THR A 100 5.10 2.03 22.58
CA THR A 100 3.90 1.65 23.33
C THR A 100 4.34 1.18 24.70
N ASP A 101 3.88 1.85 25.76
CA ASP A 101 4.19 1.41 27.12
C ASP A 101 3.33 0.22 27.56
N ARG A 102 3.66 -0.38 28.71
CA ARG A 102 2.87 -1.48 29.31
C ARG A 102 1.41 -1.11 29.62
N CYS A 103 1.06 0.18 29.55
CA CYS A 103 -0.30 0.70 29.68
C CYS A 103 -1.00 0.85 28.32
N ARG A 104 -0.37 0.39 27.23
CA ARG A 104 -0.82 0.51 25.83
C ARG A 104 -0.92 1.95 25.32
N ALA A 105 -0.29 2.90 26.02
CA ALA A 105 -0.22 4.29 25.56
C ALA A 105 0.95 4.44 24.57
N LYS A 106 0.62 4.87 23.34
CA LYS A 106 1.63 5.26 22.35
C LYS A 106 2.20 6.63 22.73
N ARG A 107 3.52 6.71 22.86
CA ARG A 107 4.24 7.90 23.31
C ARG A 107 5.45 8.13 22.41
N LEU A 108 5.66 9.38 21.98
CA LEU A 108 6.92 9.79 21.39
C LEU A 108 7.95 9.92 22.53
N VAL A 109 8.99 9.09 22.50
CA VAL A 109 10.02 8.99 23.53
C VAL A 109 11.38 9.33 22.91
N ASP A 110 12.08 10.30 23.48
CA ASP A 110 13.50 10.56 23.19
C ASP A 110 14.37 9.60 23.99
N CYS A 111 15.02 8.67 23.30
CA CYS A 111 15.90 7.65 23.87
C CYS A 111 17.35 8.11 24.04
N GLY A 112 17.61 9.42 23.88
CA GLY A 112 18.92 10.03 24.07
C GLY A 112 19.51 10.51 22.74
N HIS A 113 20.52 11.38 22.81
CA HIS A 113 21.25 11.80 21.61
C HIS A 113 22.18 10.69 21.12
N CYS A 114 22.03 10.29 19.86
CA CYS A 114 23.00 9.42 19.21
C CYS A 114 24.31 10.20 19.05
N SER A 115 25.29 9.96 19.92
CA SER A 115 26.66 10.34 19.62
C SER A 115 27.23 9.31 18.64
N ASP A 116 27.81 9.78 17.53
CA ASP A 116 28.24 9.07 16.31
C ASP A 116 29.26 7.91 16.47
N ALA A 117 29.22 7.10 17.53
CA ALA A 117 30.29 6.15 17.86
C ALA A 117 29.87 4.67 18.02
N ALA A 118 28.61 4.29 17.75
CA ALA A 118 28.16 2.90 17.92
C ALA A 118 28.02 2.10 16.62
N CYS A 119 28.11 2.72 15.46
CA CYS A 119 28.12 1.99 14.21
C CYS A 119 29.45 2.18 13.49
N SER A 120 30.19 1.08 13.35
CA SER A 120 31.39 1.04 12.54
C SER A 120 30.98 1.00 11.08
N ALA A 121 30.94 2.18 10.45
CA ALA A 121 30.69 2.33 9.03
C ALA A 121 31.58 1.38 8.22
N MET A 122 30.98 0.63 7.30
CA MET A 122 31.69 -0.21 6.36
C MET A 122 32.67 0.63 5.55
N THR A 123 33.87 0.09 5.32
CA THR A 123 34.87 0.80 4.52
C THR A 123 34.42 0.89 3.06
N PRO A 124 34.94 1.86 2.28
CA PRO A 124 34.76 1.92 0.84
C PRO A 124 34.87 0.56 0.14
N GLU A 125 35.91 -0.22 0.46
CA GLU A 125 36.18 -1.53 -0.15
C GLU A 125 35.12 -2.58 0.20
N GLN A 126 34.63 -2.55 1.45
CA GLN A 126 33.54 -3.42 1.90
C GLN A 126 32.22 -3.07 1.22
N LEU A 127 31.96 -1.78 1.02
CA LEU A 127 30.77 -1.30 0.33
C LEU A 127 30.79 -1.68 -1.15
N CYS A 128 31.92 -1.51 -1.83
CA CYS A 128 32.08 -1.93 -3.23
C CYS A 128 31.93 -3.44 -3.38
N SER A 129 32.62 -4.22 -2.53
CA SER A 129 32.58 -5.69 -2.60
C SER A 129 31.18 -6.25 -2.31
N ARG A 130 30.46 -5.70 -1.31
CA ARG A 130 29.10 -6.14 -0.95
C ARG A 130 28.10 -5.89 -2.08
N ASN A 131 28.25 -4.79 -2.80
CA ASN A 131 27.35 -4.41 -3.89
C ASN A 131 27.83 -4.93 -5.26
N ALA A 132 28.92 -5.72 -5.29
CA ALA A 132 29.56 -6.21 -6.51
C ALA A 132 30.05 -5.11 -7.48
N PHE A 133 30.43 -3.94 -6.93
CA PHE A 133 31.05 -2.86 -7.70
C PHE A 133 32.56 -3.04 -7.73
N VAL A 134 33.14 -3.05 -8.93
CA VAL A 134 34.58 -3.06 -9.21
C VAL A 134 35.04 -1.78 -9.89
N CYS A 135 34.12 -0.85 -10.18
CA CYS A 135 34.39 0.46 -10.75
C CYS A 135 33.28 1.48 -10.46
N GLY A 136 33.57 2.75 -10.75
CA GLY A 136 32.61 3.85 -10.74
C GLY A 136 32.33 4.41 -9.35
N THR A 137 31.72 5.60 -9.32
CA THR A 137 31.27 6.21 -8.05
C THR A 137 29.81 5.84 -7.83
N ALA A 138 29.52 5.26 -6.67
CA ALA A 138 28.17 4.88 -6.29
C ALA A 138 27.92 5.18 -4.81
N ARG A 139 26.66 5.47 -4.49
CA ARG A 139 26.26 5.88 -3.15
C ARG A 139 25.68 4.70 -2.39
N PHE A 140 26.39 4.24 -1.36
CA PHE A 140 26.00 3.07 -0.58
C PHE A 140 25.68 3.45 0.86
N ASN A 141 24.71 2.76 1.46
CA ASN A 141 24.49 2.78 2.90
C ASN A 141 25.69 2.11 3.58
N ASP A 142 26.36 2.83 4.47
CA ASP A 142 27.56 2.38 5.19
C ASP A 142 27.31 1.29 6.25
N GLY A 143 26.10 0.72 6.30
CA GLY A 143 25.68 -0.23 7.33
C GLY A 143 25.17 0.45 8.60
N CYS A 144 25.22 1.78 8.67
CA CYS A 144 24.80 2.60 9.80
C CYS A 144 23.60 3.50 9.48
N GLY A 145 22.99 3.34 8.31
CA GLY A 145 21.92 4.22 7.86
C GLY A 145 22.43 5.49 7.15
N VAL A 146 23.74 5.70 7.07
CA VAL A 146 24.34 6.88 6.42
C VAL A 146 24.82 6.50 5.02
N PHE A 147 24.31 7.19 4.00
CA PHE A 147 24.71 6.96 2.62
C PHE A 147 25.96 7.75 2.26
N ARG A 148 27.03 7.04 1.86
CA ARG A 148 28.32 7.60 1.47
C ARG A 148 28.57 7.40 -0.01
N ASP A 149 29.10 8.42 -0.66
CA ASP A 149 29.62 8.31 -2.03
C ASP A 149 30.96 7.60 -1.97
N VAL A 150 31.05 6.46 -2.66
CA VAL A 150 32.22 5.60 -2.69
C VAL A 150 32.65 5.42 -4.13
N ASP A 151 33.92 5.72 -4.40
CA ASP A 151 34.56 5.37 -5.65
C ASP A 151 35.09 3.93 -5.56
N CYS A 152 34.46 3.02 -6.31
CA CYS A 152 34.79 1.60 -6.36
C CYS A 152 35.91 1.26 -7.33
N GLY A 153 36.60 2.27 -7.86
CA GLY A 153 37.74 2.11 -8.73
C GLY A 153 37.43 2.53 -10.15
N HIS A 154 38.43 2.37 -11.01
CA HIS A 154 38.35 2.70 -12.42
C HIS A 154 38.72 1.46 -13.22
N CYS A 155 38.09 1.30 -14.38
CA CYS A 155 38.39 0.17 -15.25
C CYS A 155 39.72 0.34 -15.97
N ALA A 156 40.26 -0.75 -16.51
CA ALA A 156 41.50 -0.70 -17.28
C ALA A 156 41.33 0.13 -18.56
N GLU A 157 42.46 0.55 -19.15
CA GLU A 157 42.44 1.31 -20.40
C GLU A 157 41.72 0.52 -21.50
N GLY A 158 40.59 1.05 -21.99
CA GLY A 158 39.73 0.39 -22.97
C GLY A 158 38.41 -0.16 -22.41
N GLU A 159 38.20 -0.16 -21.11
CA GLU A 159 36.96 -0.63 -20.48
C GLU A 159 36.11 0.56 -19.99
N LEU A 160 34.77 0.44 -19.99
CA LEU A 160 33.89 1.41 -19.33
C LEU A 160 33.22 0.79 -18.11
N CYS A 161 32.94 1.63 -17.12
CA CYS A 161 32.19 1.23 -15.95
C CYS A 161 30.68 1.30 -16.21
N PHE A 162 30.00 0.16 -16.20
CA PHE A 162 28.54 0.07 -16.38
C PHE A 162 27.94 -0.77 -15.25
N GLY A 163 26.95 -0.23 -14.53
CA GLY A 163 26.31 -0.94 -13.41
C GLY A 163 27.28 -1.38 -12.30
N GLY A 164 28.41 -0.69 -12.13
CA GLY A 164 29.45 -1.05 -11.18
C GLY A 164 30.44 -2.10 -11.66
N VAL A 165 30.34 -2.58 -12.90
CA VAL A 165 31.22 -3.62 -13.46
C VAL A 165 32.02 -3.06 -14.63
N CYS A 166 33.28 -3.49 -14.75
CA CYS A 166 34.13 -3.16 -15.89
C CYS A 166 33.78 -4.05 -17.08
N GLU A 167 33.39 -3.41 -18.16
CA GLU A 167 33.11 -4.09 -19.43
C GLU A 167 34.13 -3.67 -20.48
N ASP A 168 34.72 -4.66 -21.17
CA ASP A 168 35.67 -4.43 -22.27
C ASP A 168 34.99 -3.73 -23.43
N HIS A 169 35.44 -2.50 -23.63
CA HIS A 169 34.93 -1.55 -24.58
C HIS A 169 36.05 -1.13 -25.54
N SER A 170 37.14 -1.92 -25.67
CA SER A 170 38.25 -1.66 -26.59
C SER A 170 37.90 -1.85 -28.07
N VAL A 171 36.60 -1.90 -28.39
CA VAL A 171 36.00 -1.74 -29.72
C VAL A 171 35.38 -0.33 -29.91
N LEU A 172 35.50 0.58 -28.94
CA LEU A 172 34.73 1.84 -28.87
C LEU A 172 35.26 3.06 -29.65
N CYS A 173 36.24 2.96 -30.57
CA CYS A 173 36.64 4.14 -31.38
C CYS A 173 37.07 3.83 -32.82
N ALA A 174 36.55 2.75 -33.39
CA ALA A 174 36.38 2.61 -34.83
C ALA A 174 35.10 1.80 -35.10
N GLY A 175 33.94 2.46 -34.90
CA GLY A 175 32.63 1.94 -35.30
C GLY A 175 31.78 1.33 -34.19
N CYS A 176 31.56 2.03 -33.08
CA CYS A 176 30.67 1.58 -31.99
C CYS A 176 29.31 1.07 -32.52
N PRO A 177 28.96 -0.20 -32.27
CA PRO A 177 27.60 -0.67 -32.26
C PRO A 177 27.04 -0.61 -30.83
N LEU A 178 25.75 -0.32 -30.70
CA LEU A 178 24.93 -0.30 -29.47
C LEU A 178 24.87 1.02 -28.70
N VAL A 179 24.49 2.08 -29.41
CA VAL A 179 23.79 3.17 -28.74
C VAL A 179 22.42 2.65 -28.25
N LYS A 180 22.17 2.79 -26.94
CA LYS A 180 20.83 2.70 -26.35
C LYS A 180 20.20 4.08 -26.33
N SER A 181 18.94 4.22 -26.69
CA SER A 181 18.22 5.51 -26.59
C SER A 181 16.75 5.33 -26.29
N THR A 182 16.17 6.31 -25.60
CA THR A 182 14.72 6.40 -25.42
C THR A 182 14.20 7.51 -26.32
N GLY A 183 13.18 7.26 -27.12
CA GLY A 183 12.58 8.29 -27.97
C GLY A 183 11.10 8.02 -28.20
N GLY A 184 10.46 8.87 -28.97
CA GLY A 184 9.06 8.66 -29.34
C GLY A 184 8.39 9.90 -29.89
N ALA A 185 7.07 9.87 -29.92
CA ALA A 185 6.25 10.94 -30.47
C ALA A 185 5.47 11.66 -29.37
N ILE A 186 5.45 12.99 -29.46
CA ILE A 186 4.48 13.84 -28.80
C ILE A 186 3.50 14.31 -29.86
N THR A 187 2.25 13.92 -29.70
CA THR A 187 1.19 14.18 -30.67
C THR A 187 0.01 14.91 -30.05
N ASP A 188 -0.71 15.67 -30.87
CA ASP A 188 -2.01 16.20 -30.56
C ASP A 188 -3.00 15.04 -30.48
N ALA A 189 -3.71 14.95 -29.37
CA ALA A 189 -4.62 13.86 -29.09
C ALA A 189 -5.93 13.94 -29.91
N ASP A 190 -6.18 15.04 -30.62
CA ASP A 190 -7.39 15.23 -31.43
C ASP A 190 -7.18 14.79 -32.89
N ASP A 191 -6.01 15.08 -33.48
CA ASP A 191 -5.73 14.78 -34.90
C ASP A 191 -4.46 13.95 -35.14
N GLY A 192 -3.70 13.62 -34.09
CA GLY A 192 -2.45 12.87 -34.18
C GLY A 192 -1.27 13.68 -34.75
N ALA A 193 -1.43 14.98 -34.95
CA ALA A 193 -0.38 15.84 -35.47
C ALA A 193 0.79 15.92 -34.49
N TRP A 194 2.00 16.01 -35.03
CA TRP A 194 3.20 16.04 -34.21
C TRP A 194 3.39 17.41 -33.58
N ILE A 195 3.72 17.42 -32.29
CA ILE A 195 3.91 18.64 -31.53
C ILE A 195 5.40 18.88 -31.38
N GLY A 196 5.91 19.95 -32.00
CA GLY A 196 7.27 20.45 -31.78
C GLY A 196 7.37 21.42 -30.59
N ASP A 197 8.58 21.59 -30.07
CA ASP A 197 8.95 22.48 -28.97
C ASP A 197 8.19 22.23 -27.66
N ALA A 198 7.68 21.01 -27.43
CA ALA A 198 7.17 20.63 -26.12
C ALA A 198 8.35 20.39 -25.18
N ALA A 199 8.34 21.00 -24.00
CA ALA A 199 9.38 20.80 -22.99
C ALA A 199 9.07 19.52 -22.21
N ILE A 200 10.01 18.58 -22.18
CA ILE A 200 9.84 17.26 -21.58
C ILE A 200 10.83 17.14 -20.43
N LYS A 201 10.34 16.77 -19.25
CA LYS A 201 11.14 16.58 -18.04
C LYS A 201 10.90 15.19 -17.50
N PHE A 202 11.99 14.48 -17.19
CA PHE A 202 11.98 13.13 -16.66
C PHE A 202 12.43 13.15 -15.21
N PHE A 203 11.72 12.37 -14.39
CA PHE A 203 12.04 12.17 -12.99
C PHE A 203 12.06 10.70 -12.66
N HIS A 204 13.10 10.25 -11.95
CA HIS A 204 13.11 8.92 -11.38
C HIS A 204 11.91 8.74 -10.43
N TRP A 205 11.23 7.60 -10.56
CA TRP A 205 10.16 7.20 -9.67
C TRP A 205 10.49 5.84 -9.02
N PRO A 206 10.31 5.70 -7.70
CA PRO A 206 10.04 6.77 -6.73
C PRO A 206 11.24 7.74 -6.58
N PRO A 207 11.04 9.00 -6.13
CA PRO A 207 12.12 9.97 -5.99
C PRO A 207 13.10 9.58 -4.86
N GLU A 208 14.40 9.75 -5.11
CA GLU A 208 15.48 9.33 -4.19
C GLU A 208 15.43 10.01 -2.81
N ALA A 209 14.92 11.26 -2.72
CA ALA A 209 14.94 12.07 -1.50
C ALA A 209 13.76 11.84 -0.55
N MET A 210 12.94 10.79 -0.75
CA MET A 210 11.79 10.54 0.13
C MET A 210 12.21 9.92 1.47
N VAL A 211 12.66 10.80 2.38
CA VAL A 211 12.62 10.60 3.83
C VAL A 211 11.54 11.52 4.40
N LEU A 212 10.32 10.99 4.60
CA LEU A 212 9.23 11.50 5.45
C LEU A 212 8.47 12.79 5.04
N PRO A 213 7.23 13.03 5.54
CA PRO A 213 6.27 12.08 6.11
C PRO A 213 5.16 11.64 5.13
N ASN A 214 4.85 12.41 4.08
CA ASN A 214 3.56 12.23 3.38
C ASN A 214 3.62 11.41 2.08
N ARG A 215 4.83 11.03 1.60
CA ARG A 215 4.99 10.22 0.37
C ARG A 215 4.15 10.75 -0.82
N VAL A 216 3.99 12.06 -0.95
CA VAL A 216 3.30 12.73 -2.06
C VAL A 216 4.34 13.34 -2.98
N TRP A 217 4.14 13.28 -4.29
CA TRP A 217 4.90 14.13 -5.19
C TRP A 217 4.55 15.60 -4.95
N PRO A 218 5.48 16.46 -4.47
CA PRO A 218 5.17 17.85 -4.14
C PRO A 218 4.94 18.70 -5.39
N LEU A 219 4.08 19.72 -5.28
CA LEU A 219 3.71 20.66 -6.36
C LEU A 219 4.92 21.29 -7.08
N ASN A 220 6.06 21.42 -6.38
CA ASN A 220 7.28 22.08 -6.89
C ASN A 220 8.52 21.18 -6.86
N TYR A 221 8.39 19.90 -6.54
CA TYR A 221 9.57 19.03 -6.47
C TYR A 221 10.15 18.83 -7.86
N ARG A 222 11.41 19.25 -8.03
CA ARG A 222 12.21 19.16 -9.26
C ARG A 222 11.60 19.84 -10.51
N ALA A 223 10.66 20.77 -10.38
CA ALA A 223 10.25 21.62 -11.50
C ALA A 223 11.43 22.38 -12.17
N THR A 224 12.51 22.61 -11.42
CA THR A 224 13.76 23.28 -11.84
C THR A 224 14.99 22.37 -11.97
N ASP A 225 14.91 21.10 -11.56
CA ASP A 225 16.07 20.19 -11.54
C ASP A 225 15.66 18.73 -11.85
N PRO A 226 15.19 18.46 -13.08
CA PRO A 226 14.80 17.12 -13.49
C PRO A 226 16.03 16.22 -13.66
N ASP A 227 15.83 14.90 -13.52
CA ASP A 227 16.88 13.92 -13.81
C ASP A 227 17.29 13.95 -15.29
N GLY A 228 16.36 14.32 -16.18
CA GLY A 228 16.63 14.59 -17.59
C GLY A 228 15.63 15.57 -18.18
N ALA A 229 16.05 16.35 -19.19
CA ALA A 229 15.17 17.23 -19.94
C ALA A 229 15.52 17.24 -21.43
N VAL A 230 14.51 17.40 -22.28
CA VAL A 230 14.61 17.47 -23.75
C VAL A 230 13.43 18.25 -24.31
N HIS A 231 13.52 18.65 -25.58
CA HIS A 231 12.41 19.23 -26.33
C HIS A 231 12.05 18.36 -27.53
N SER A 232 10.77 18.32 -27.89
CA SER A 232 10.34 17.71 -29.14
C SER A 232 10.65 18.60 -30.35
N THR A 233 10.74 18.02 -31.54
CA THR A 233 10.90 18.71 -32.83
C THR A 233 9.59 18.76 -33.61
N ALA A 234 9.43 19.78 -34.46
CA ALA A 234 8.26 19.89 -35.34
C ALA A 234 8.31 18.89 -36.52
N GLU A 235 9.51 18.48 -36.94
CA GLU A 235 9.69 17.55 -38.05
C GLU A 235 9.85 16.12 -37.54
N PRO A 236 9.20 15.14 -38.21
CA PRO A 236 9.30 13.77 -37.83
C PRO A 236 10.65 13.18 -38.20
N TRP A 237 11.40 12.77 -37.19
CA TRP A 237 12.67 12.10 -37.39
C TRP A 237 12.53 10.63 -37.03
N ARG A 238 12.50 9.77 -38.06
CA ARG A 238 12.40 8.31 -37.89
C ARG A 238 11.24 7.88 -36.99
N GLN A 239 10.07 8.49 -37.20
CA GLN A 239 8.85 8.20 -36.43
C GLN A 239 8.92 8.62 -34.94
N THR A 240 9.92 9.45 -34.56
CA THR A 240 10.02 10.12 -33.26
C THR A 240 10.26 11.63 -33.43
N ASN A 241 9.72 12.47 -32.53
CA ASN A 241 10.09 13.90 -32.43
C ASN A 241 10.85 14.23 -31.16
N TYR A 242 11.11 13.29 -30.28
CA TYR A 242 12.07 13.48 -29.21
C TYR A 242 12.92 12.22 -29.06
N ALA A 243 14.15 12.41 -28.59
CA ALA A 243 15.08 11.32 -28.31
C ALA A 243 16.05 11.75 -27.21
N LEU A 244 16.41 10.78 -26.37
CA LEU A 244 17.38 10.88 -25.31
C LEU A 244 18.59 10.02 -25.70
N HIS A 245 19.66 10.66 -26.14
CA HIS A 245 20.89 10.01 -26.57
C HIS A 245 22.11 10.93 -26.34
N PRO A 246 23.29 10.42 -25.94
CA PRO A 246 24.53 11.17 -25.83
C PRO A 246 24.99 11.72 -27.17
N GLY A 247 24.83 13.03 -27.36
CA GLY A 247 25.34 13.73 -28.54
C GLY A 247 24.62 15.05 -28.81
N ALA A 248 25.40 16.09 -29.03
CA ALA A 248 24.98 17.50 -29.06
C ALA A 248 24.19 17.96 -30.30
N CYS A 249 23.29 17.17 -30.88
CA CYS A 249 22.33 17.76 -31.84
C CYS A 249 20.89 17.25 -31.75
N HIS A 250 20.54 16.63 -30.62
CA HIS A 250 19.28 16.95 -29.97
C HIS A 250 19.59 17.41 -28.54
N ASP A 251 18.91 18.46 -28.08
CA ASP A 251 19.11 19.05 -26.74
C ASP A 251 18.68 18.03 -25.67
N GLY A 252 19.61 17.20 -25.21
CA GLY A 252 19.38 16.27 -24.09
C GLY A 252 20.64 15.50 -23.72
N SER A 253 21.36 15.93 -22.67
CA SER A 253 22.33 15.08 -21.98
C SER A 253 21.63 14.41 -20.80
N SER A 254 20.87 13.34 -21.05
CA SER A 254 20.18 12.57 -20.00
C SER A 254 20.77 11.18 -19.81
N ASP A 255 22.00 10.96 -20.27
CA ASP A 255 22.55 9.61 -20.47
C ASP A 255 22.69 8.80 -19.17
N ALA A 256 22.58 9.48 -18.02
CA ALA A 256 22.56 8.85 -16.71
C ALA A 256 21.14 8.54 -16.18
N SER A 257 20.06 9.11 -16.73
CA SER A 257 18.78 9.26 -16.03
C SER A 257 17.59 8.42 -16.50
N LEU A 258 17.68 7.65 -17.60
CA LEU A 258 16.66 6.65 -17.94
C LEU A 258 17.27 5.25 -18.00
N GLN A 259 17.50 4.67 -16.83
CA GLN A 259 17.92 3.28 -16.67
C GLN A 259 16.76 2.31 -16.96
N PRO A 260 17.04 1.15 -17.57
CA PRO A 260 16.10 0.04 -17.63
C PRO A 260 15.66 -0.43 -16.24
N ALA A 261 14.60 -1.22 -16.23
CA ALA A 261 13.95 -1.78 -15.05
C ALA A 261 13.49 -0.74 -14.01
N GLN A 262 13.18 0.49 -14.43
CA GLN A 262 12.85 1.60 -13.53
C GLN A 262 11.61 2.38 -13.97
N TRP A 263 10.91 2.94 -13.00
CA TRP A 263 9.78 3.83 -13.23
C TRP A 263 10.21 5.27 -13.35
N TYR A 264 9.45 6.01 -14.15
CA TYR A 264 9.67 7.42 -14.41
C TYR A 264 8.37 8.20 -14.39
N ARG A 265 8.42 9.37 -13.77
CA ARG A 265 7.42 10.42 -13.94
C ARG A 265 7.87 11.34 -15.07
N VAL A 266 7.00 11.61 -16.03
CA VAL A 266 7.28 12.46 -17.18
C VAL A 266 6.34 13.65 -17.13
N ARG A 267 6.90 14.86 -17.13
CA ARG A 267 6.17 16.12 -17.21
C ARG A 267 6.37 16.72 -18.60
N ILE A 268 5.29 17.06 -19.28
CA ILE A 268 5.32 17.69 -20.59
C ILE A 268 4.56 19.01 -20.57
N ASP A 269 5.24 20.07 -21.00
CA ASP A 269 4.70 21.43 -21.06
C ASP A 269 4.75 21.95 -22.50
N LYS A 270 3.61 22.40 -23.03
CA LYS A 270 3.51 23.06 -24.34
C LYS A 270 2.45 24.17 -24.31
N PRO A 271 2.78 25.43 -24.65
CA PRO A 271 1.78 26.49 -24.76
C PRO A 271 0.68 26.11 -25.77
N GLY A 272 -0.58 26.30 -25.38
CA GLY A 272 -1.75 25.92 -26.17
C GLY A 272 -2.26 24.50 -25.90
N PHE A 273 -1.56 23.72 -25.08
CA PHE A 273 -1.97 22.38 -24.65
C PHE A 273 -2.11 22.32 -23.12
N GLU A 274 -2.88 21.35 -22.65
CA GLU A 274 -2.93 21.06 -21.23
C GLU A 274 -1.58 20.53 -20.73
N PRO A 275 -1.15 20.98 -19.54
CA PRO A 275 -0.18 20.27 -18.71
C PRO A 275 -0.38 18.75 -18.73
N ALA A 276 0.67 17.98 -19.04
CA ALA A 276 0.56 16.52 -19.03
C ALA A 276 1.60 15.88 -18.10
N ILE A 277 1.13 14.92 -17.30
CA ILE A 277 1.93 14.16 -16.34
C ILE A 277 1.66 12.68 -16.63
N PHE A 278 2.73 11.90 -16.75
CA PHE A 278 2.65 10.47 -17.06
C PHE A 278 3.56 9.69 -16.14
N TYR A 279 3.17 8.45 -15.83
CA TYR A 279 4.02 7.48 -15.15
C TYR A 279 4.30 6.32 -16.10
N ARG A 280 5.58 6.06 -16.37
CA ARG A 280 6.02 5.06 -17.35
C ARG A 280 7.07 4.15 -16.75
N TYR A 281 6.93 2.85 -17.03
CA TYR A 281 7.97 1.88 -16.75
C TYR A 281 8.92 1.77 -17.95
N HIS A 282 10.22 1.91 -17.70
CA HIS A 282 11.27 1.61 -18.67
C HIS A 282 11.75 0.18 -18.42
N GLY A 283 11.26 -0.78 -19.21
CA GLY A 283 11.60 -2.19 -19.03
C GLY A 283 13.00 -2.54 -19.54
N ALA A 284 13.29 -2.18 -20.80
CA ALA A 284 14.57 -2.43 -21.46
C ALA A 284 14.64 -1.68 -22.80
N PHE A 285 15.80 -1.75 -23.47
CA PHE A 285 15.96 -1.29 -24.85
C PHE A 285 15.76 -2.47 -25.81
N GLU A 286 14.50 -2.83 -26.06
CA GLU A 286 14.17 -4.08 -26.76
C GLU A 286 14.03 -3.93 -28.27
N GLN A 287 13.78 -2.71 -28.76
CA GLN A 287 13.47 -2.49 -30.17
C GLN A 287 14.75 -2.20 -30.95
N ALA A 288 14.93 -2.84 -32.11
CA ALA A 288 15.97 -2.44 -33.04
C ALA A 288 15.59 -1.08 -33.65
N CYS A 289 16.53 -0.14 -33.64
CA CYS A 289 16.31 1.18 -34.20
C CYS A 289 17.55 1.68 -34.93
N VAL A 290 17.35 2.68 -35.77
CA VAL A 290 18.45 3.39 -36.40
C VAL A 290 18.54 4.75 -35.72
N LEU A 291 19.74 5.11 -35.26
CA LEU A 291 20.06 6.41 -34.67
C LEU A 291 20.99 7.16 -35.63
N LYS A 292 20.95 8.49 -35.70
CA LYS A 292 21.96 9.24 -36.46
C LYS A 292 22.76 10.04 -35.46
N SER A 293 24.06 10.03 -35.68
CA SER A 293 24.95 10.91 -34.95
C SER A 293 24.83 12.31 -35.50
N CYS A 294 24.90 13.23 -34.55
CA CYS A 294 24.85 14.65 -34.78
C CYS A 294 26.11 15.27 -35.39
N ALA A 295 27.22 14.54 -35.35
CA ALA A 295 28.49 14.99 -35.88
C ALA A 295 28.60 14.76 -37.40
N ASP A 296 27.88 13.77 -37.94
CA ASP A 296 28.07 13.25 -39.28
C ASP A 296 26.76 12.86 -40.01
N ASP A 297 25.60 13.01 -39.36
CA ASP A 297 24.29 12.53 -39.83
C ASP A 297 24.31 11.02 -40.19
N ALA A 298 25.31 10.27 -39.68
CA ALA A 298 25.51 8.89 -40.03
C ALA A 298 24.54 8.00 -39.26
N ALA A 299 23.75 7.24 -40.02
CA ALA A 299 22.86 6.22 -39.49
C ALA A 299 23.65 5.06 -38.87
N ARG A 300 23.36 4.73 -37.61
CA ARG A 300 23.92 3.59 -36.88
C ARG A 300 22.79 2.75 -36.31
N GLU A 301 22.94 1.43 -36.36
CA GLU A 301 22.00 0.51 -35.71
C GLU A 301 22.21 0.52 -34.20
N GLY A 302 21.11 0.50 -33.46
CA GLY A 302 21.08 0.55 -32.00
C GLY A 302 19.84 -0.12 -31.44
N ARG A 303 19.65 0.02 -30.13
CA ARG A 303 18.51 -0.51 -29.40
C ARG A 303 17.74 0.64 -28.75
N CYS A 304 16.44 0.68 -28.94
CA CYS A 304 15.60 1.77 -28.46
C CYS A 304 14.47 1.30 -27.57
N GLN A 305 14.00 2.23 -26.75
CA GLN A 305 12.68 2.20 -26.14
C GLN A 305 11.84 3.31 -26.78
N VAL A 306 10.62 2.97 -27.21
CA VAL A 306 9.66 3.95 -27.74
C VAL A 306 8.63 4.28 -26.67
N GLN A 307 8.41 5.56 -26.43
CA GLN A 307 7.41 6.07 -25.49
C GLN A 307 6.62 7.17 -26.21
N ASN A 308 5.30 7.03 -26.33
CA ASN A 308 4.49 8.05 -27.00
C ASN A 308 3.62 8.79 -25.98
N PHE A 309 3.43 10.07 -26.21
CA PHE A 309 2.64 10.95 -25.36
C PHE A 309 1.64 11.74 -26.19
N GLU A 310 0.42 11.82 -25.71
CA GLU A 310 -0.65 12.59 -26.33
C GLU A 310 -0.94 13.82 -25.48
N LEU A 311 -0.91 15.01 -26.07
CA LEU A 311 -1.29 16.25 -25.41
C LEU A 311 -2.66 16.70 -25.92
N ARG A 312 -3.49 17.19 -25.01
CA ARG A 312 -4.82 17.73 -25.32
C ARG A 312 -4.76 19.25 -25.52
N PRO A 313 -5.27 19.81 -26.63
CA PRO A 313 -5.36 21.25 -26.81
C PRO A 313 -6.20 21.94 -25.73
N GLN A 314 -5.82 23.16 -25.35
CA GLN A 314 -6.62 23.98 -24.44
C GLN A 314 -7.90 24.47 -25.13
N GLY A 315 -9.01 24.49 -24.40
CA GLY A 315 -10.27 25.09 -24.85
C GLY A 315 -11.19 24.17 -25.68
N GLY A 316 -10.82 22.90 -25.83
CA GLY A 316 -11.70 21.85 -26.38
C GLY A 316 -12.47 21.08 -25.30
N ALA A 317 -13.58 20.45 -25.69
CA ALA A 317 -14.31 19.51 -24.84
C ALA A 317 -13.83 18.08 -25.13
N PHE A 318 -13.23 17.42 -24.14
CA PHE A 318 -12.73 16.06 -24.26
C PHE A 318 -12.95 15.29 -22.95
N PRO A 319 -13.08 13.95 -23.01
CA PRO A 319 -13.18 13.12 -21.82
C PRO A 319 -11.85 13.12 -21.05
N ARG A 320 -11.94 13.18 -19.72
CA ARG A 320 -10.83 12.98 -18.79
C ARG A 320 -10.95 11.58 -18.21
N TYR A 321 -9.91 10.78 -18.39
CA TYR A 321 -9.86 9.40 -17.91
C TYR A 321 -8.95 9.29 -16.69
N PRO A 322 -9.23 8.34 -15.77
CA PRO A 322 -8.24 7.93 -14.78
C PRO A 322 -7.04 7.28 -15.46
N ASP A 323 -5.96 7.18 -14.71
CA ASP A 323 -4.74 6.43 -15.06
C ASP A 323 -4.29 5.71 -13.79
N LEU A 324 -4.72 4.47 -13.62
CA LEU A 324 -4.51 3.71 -12.39
C LEU A 324 -3.14 3.05 -12.43
N MET A 325 -2.39 3.20 -11.35
CA MET A 325 -1.09 2.55 -11.22
C MET A 325 -0.88 1.98 -9.84
N VAL A 326 -0.06 0.92 -9.78
CA VAL A 326 0.42 0.39 -8.51
C VAL A 326 1.50 1.32 -7.97
N ASP A 327 1.29 1.86 -6.77
CA ASP A 327 2.29 2.65 -6.07
C ASP A 327 3.30 1.71 -5.39
N THR A 328 4.45 1.50 -6.03
CA THR A 328 5.51 0.63 -5.52
C THR A 328 6.07 1.06 -4.15
N ARG A 329 5.84 2.31 -3.74
CA ARG A 329 6.21 2.82 -2.41
C ARG A 329 5.34 2.24 -1.29
N ASP A 330 4.15 1.77 -1.63
CA ASP A 330 3.20 1.17 -0.69
C ASP A 330 3.23 -0.36 -0.69
N LEU A 331 4.06 -0.98 -1.54
CA LEU A 331 4.42 -2.41 -1.45
C LEU A 331 5.37 -2.63 -0.27
N ARG A 332 4.87 -2.40 0.95
CA ARG A 332 5.62 -2.43 2.22
C ARG A 332 5.06 -3.47 3.18
N ASP A 333 5.59 -3.49 4.40
CA ASP A 333 5.13 -4.37 5.49
C ASP A 333 5.15 -5.85 5.06
N ARG A 334 6.25 -6.22 4.38
CA ARG A 334 6.50 -7.50 3.70
C ARG A 334 6.84 -8.59 4.71
N GLU A 335 5.86 -8.95 5.52
CA GLU A 335 6.05 -9.78 6.70
C GLU A 335 5.72 -11.24 6.42
N TRP A 336 6.70 -12.12 6.59
CA TRP A 336 6.47 -13.55 6.54
C TRP A 336 5.81 -14.03 7.83
N GLN A 337 4.70 -14.73 7.70
CA GLN A 337 3.89 -15.25 8.80
C GLN A 337 3.70 -16.77 8.67
N CYS A 338 3.73 -17.47 9.80
CA CYS A 338 3.36 -18.89 9.91
C CYS A 338 2.01 -19.02 10.62
N ALA A 339 1.01 -19.57 9.93
CA ALA A 339 -0.29 -19.89 10.52
C ALA A 339 -0.32 -21.33 11.04
N LEU A 340 -0.70 -21.54 12.30
CA LEU A 340 -0.95 -22.85 12.89
C LEU A 340 -2.42 -23.20 12.69
N LEU A 341 -2.70 -24.36 12.09
CA LEU A 341 -4.05 -24.72 11.64
C LEU A 341 -4.68 -25.81 12.53
N PRO A 342 -6.01 -25.83 12.65
CA PRO A 342 -6.71 -26.75 13.53
C PRO A 342 -6.56 -28.20 13.08
N GLU A 343 -6.73 -29.12 14.02
CA GLU A 343 -6.77 -30.55 13.72
C GLU A 343 -7.89 -30.85 12.71
N GLY A 344 -7.56 -31.61 11.66
CA GLY A 344 -8.49 -31.92 10.56
C GLY A 344 -8.37 -31.00 9.34
N HIS A 345 -7.63 -29.89 9.43
CA HIS A 345 -7.22 -29.15 8.24
C HIS A 345 -6.21 -29.97 7.41
N VAL A 346 -6.20 -29.81 6.08
CA VAL A 346 -5.31 -30.58 5.17
C VAL A 346 -3.82 -30.35 5.44
N HIS A 347 -3.50 -29.19 5.99
CA HIS A 347 -2.16 -28.78 6.41
C HIS A 347 -2.19 -28.39 7.87
N SER A 348 -1.15 -28.75 8.64
CA SER A 348 -1.01 -28.31 10.03
C SER A 348 -0.42 -26.91 10.18
N ARG A 349 0.28 -26.43 9.14
CA ARG A 349 0.89 -25.11 9.07
C ARG A 349 0.89 -24.58 7.65
N LEU A 350 0.75 -23.28 7.49
CA LEU A 350 0.94 -22.58 6.22
C LEU A 350 1.83 -21.36 6.41
N ILE A 351 2.65 -21.08 5.41
CA ILE A 351 3.51 -19.89 5.35
C ILE A 351 2.91 -18.93 4.32
N GLY A 352 2.78 -17.66 4.70
CA GLY A 352 2.28 -16.61 3.83
C GLY A 352 3.05 -15.30 4.00
N LEU A 353 3.03 -14.47 2.98
CA LEU A 353 3.56 -13.11 2.98
C LEU A 353 2.41 -12.13 3.18
N ARG A 354 2.38 -11.43 4.31
CA ARG A 354 1.53 -10.25 4.49
C ARG A 354 2.18 -9.06 3.82
N ILE A 355 1.36 -8.22 3.21
CA ILE A 355 1.84 -7.10 2.41
C ILE A 355 0.82 -5.99 2.36
N ALA A 356 1.28 -4.75 2.49
CA ALA A 356 0.47 -3.59 2.15
C ALA A 356 0.56 -3.32 0.64
N ALA A 357 -0.50 -2.76 0.07
CA ALA A 357 -0.50 -2.33 -1.32
C ALA A 357 -1.26 -1.02 -1.50
N GLY A 358 -0.77 -0.18 -2.40
CA GLY A 358 -1.40 1.09 -2.75
C GLY A 358 -1.61 1.22 -4.25
N THR A 359 -2.76 1.78 -4.63
CA THR A 359 -3.15 2.05 -6.02
C THR A 359 -3.51 3.52 -6.16
N ALA A 360 -2.90 4.20 -7.12
CA ALA A 360 -3.05 5.64 -7.32
C ALA A 360 -3.77 5.95 -8.62
N ASN A 361 -4.49 7.07 -8.66
CA ASN A 361 -4.96 7.67 -9.91
C ASN A 361 -4.02 8.80 -10.32
N ALA A 362 -3.17 8.53 -11.30
CA ALA A 362 -2.26 9.50 -11.93
C ALA A 362 -2.88 10.18 -13.16
N GLY A 363 -4.17 9.97 -13.40
CA GLY A 363 -4.88 10.44 -14.58
C GLY A 363 -5.34 11.88 -14.46
N THR A 364 -5.83 12.41 -15.59
CA THR A 364 -6.44 13.75 -15.64
C THR A 364 -7.90 13.74 -15.18
N GLY A 365 -8.55 12.57 -15.16
CA GLY A 365 -9.92 12.36 -14.72
C GLY A 365 -10.02 11.49 -13.48
N GLY A 366 -11.03 11.73 -12.64
CA GLY A 366 -11.32 10.90 -11.48
C GLY A 366 -11.84 9.53 -11.91
N LEU A 367 -11.53 8.49 -11.14
CA LEU A 367 -12.29 7.25 -11.21
C LEU A 367 -13.58 7.45 -10.42
N HIS A 368 -14.72 7.24 -11.06
CA HIS A 368 -16.04 7.20 -10.41
C HIS A 368 -16.77 5.96 -10.90
N VAL A 369 -17.09 5.04 -10.00
CA VAL A 369 -17.85 3.82 -10.28
C VAL A 369 -19.12 3.77 -9.45
N ARG A 370 -20.21 3.39 -10.09
CA ARG A 370 -21.54 3.35 -9.46
C ARG A 370 -22.28 2.08 -9.80
N GLY A 371 -22.70 1.33 -8.79
CA GLY A 371 -23.61 0.21 -8.91
C GLY A 371 -25.06 0.67 -8.98
N VAL A 372 -25.86 0.01 -9.81
CA VAL A 372 -27.32 0.11 -9.83
C VAL A 372 -27.86 -1.24 -9.38
N ASP A 373 -28.47 -1.31 -8.21
CA ASP A 373 -29.23 -2.51 -7.83
C ASP A 373 -30.34 -2.74 -8.86
N ASP A 374 -30.41 -3.95 -9.40
CA ASP A 374 -31.62 -4.46 -10.00
C ASP A 374 -32.32 -5.40 -9.01
N ASP A 375 -33.65 -5.52 -9.10
CA ASP A 375 -34.44 -6.43 -8.26
C ASP A 375 -34.03 -7.92 -8.43
N ALA A 376 -33.08 -8.22 -9.33
CA ALA A 376 -32.53 -9.54 -9.61
C ALA A 376 -31.18 -9.81 -8.91
N GLY A 377 -30.60 -8.83 -8.20
CA GLY A 377 -29.35 -9.00 -7.44
C GLY A 377 -28.09 -9.15 -8.31
N GLN A 378 -28.13 -8.65 -9.55
CA GLN A 378 -27.01 -8.62 -10.50
C GLN A 378 -26.77 -7.20 -11.00
N GLY A 379 -26.70 -6.26 -10.06
CA GLY A 379 -26.68 -4.84 -10.36
C GLY A 379 -25.60 -4.45 -11.37
N ALA A 380 -25.99 -3.67 -12.39
CA ALA A 380 -25.08 -3.16 -13.41
C ALA A 380 -24.15 -2.10 -12.80
N VAL A 381 -22.87 -2.15 -13.17
CA VAL A 381 -21.87 -1.15 -12.74
C VAL A 381 -21.55 -0.20 -13.89
N TYR A 382 -21.55 1.10 -13.59
CA TYR A 382 -21.23 2.16 -14.53
C TYR A 382 -19.99 2.91 -14.07
N GLN A 383 -19.12 3.26 -15.01
CA GLN A 383 -18.07 4.26 -14.80
C GLN A 383 -18.56 5.61 -15.31
N ARG A 384 -18.48 6.65 -14.49
CA ARG A 384 -18.72 8.03 -14.93
C ARG A 384 -17.42 8.60 -15.47
N ILE A 385 -17.46 9.13 -16.69
CA ILE A 385 -16.34 9.80 -17.36
C ILE A 385 -16.66 11.29 -17.44
N GLU A 386 -15.92 12.09 -16.67
CA GLU A 386 -16.05 13.55 -16.70
C GLU A 386 -15.34 14.13 -17.91
N TRP A 387 -15.87 15.22 -18.44
CA TRP A 387 -15.32 15.96 -19.56
C TRP A 387 -14.67 17.25 -19.08
N SER A 388 -13.73 17.77 -19.86
CA SER A 388 -13.05 19.04 -19.58
C SER A 388 -13.98 20.26 -19.47
N ASP A 389 -15.22 20.15 -19.99
CA ASP A 389 -16.26 21.18 -19.92
C ASP A 389 -17.27 20.97 -18.78
N GLY A 390 -17.04 19.99 -17.90
CA GLY A 390 -17.89 19.67 -16.74
C GLY A 390 -19.08 18.77 -17.05
N ARG A 391 -19.29 18.34 -18.32
CA ARG A 391 -20.25 17.27 -18.63
C ARG A 391 -19.70 15.92 -18.16
N PHE A 392 -20.56 14.91 -18.12
CA PHE A 392 -20.12 13.53 -17.93
C PHE A 392 -20.91 12.56 -18.81
N ASP A 393 -20.27 11.44 -19.15
CA ASP A 393 -20.93 10.25 -19.69
C ASP A 393 -20.93 9.14 -18.64
N GLU A 394 -21.87 8.20 -18.72
CA GLU A 394 -21.82 6.94 -17.98
C GLU A 394 -21.57 5.78 -18.96
N ARG A 395 -20.66 4.88 -18.61
CA ARG A 395 -20.28 3.71 -19.40
C ARG A 395 -20.55 2.45 -18.60
N LEU A 396 -21.38 1.56 -19.16
CA LEU A 396 -21.60 0.23 -18.58
C LEU A 396 -20.30 -0.57 -18.62
N LEU A 397 -19.87 -1.07 -17.46
CA LEU A 397 -18.69 -1.91 -17.32
C LEU A 397 -19.08 -3.38 -17.36
N SER A 398 -18.83 -4.04 -18.49
CA SER A 398 -19.10 -5.48 -18.62
C SER A 398 -18.08 -6.27 -17.80
N GLY A 399 -18.55 -7.08 -16.85
CA GLY A 399 -17.69 -7.89 -15.97
C GLY A 399 -17.29 -7.21 -14.65
N ALA A 400 -17.73 -5.97 -14.40
CA ALA A 400 -17.61 -5.34 -13.09
C ALA A 400 -18.82 -5.66 -12.20
N ALA A 401 -18.58 -5.78 -10.90
CA ALA A 401 -19.62 -5.94 -9.89
C ALA A 401 -19.14 -5.38 -8.54
N PHE A 402 -20.10 -5.11 -7.65
CA PHE A 402 -19.86 -4.86 -6.24
C PHE A 402 -20.25 -6.08 -5.41
N GLU A 403 -19.53 -6.31 -4.31
CA GLU A 403 -19.88 -7.32 -3.32
C GLU A 403 -19.77 -6.76 -1.90
N PHE A 404 -20.52 -7.32 -0.96
CA PHE A 404 -20.31 -7.01 0.45
C PHE A 404 -19.22 -7.91 1.03
N HIS A 405 -18.14 -7.31 1.52
CA HIS A 405 -17.03 -8.06 2.06
C HIS A 405 -17.13 -8.18 3.59
N LEU A 406 -17.61 -9.34 4.06
CA LEU A 406 -17.85 -9.63 5.48
C LEU A 406 -16.65 -9.35 6.39
N GLY A 407 -15.43 -9.63 5.92
CA GLY A 407 -14.20 -9.39 6.71
C GLY A 407 -13.89 -7.91 6.93
N HIS A 408 -14.48 -7.03 6.13
CA HIS A 408 -14.25 -5.58 6.16
C HIS A 408 -15.50 -4.79 6.56
N ASP A 409 -16.66 -5.46 6.63
CA ASP A 409 -17.96 -4.90 6.97
C ASP A 409 -18.42 -3.74 6.06
N HIS A 410 -18.01 -3.76 4.79
CA HIS A 410 -18.38 -2.74 3.80
C HIS A 410 -18.33 -3.28 2.35
N VAL A 411 -18.73 -2.45 1.39
CA VAL A 411 -18.90 -2.80 -0.03
C VAL A 411 -17.57 -2.68 -0.79
N HIS A 412 -17.24 -3.69 -1.60
CA HIS A 412 -16.03 -3.76 -2.43
C HIS A 412 -16.37 -3.84 -3.92
N PHE A 413 -15.56 -3.19 -4.75
CA PHE A 413 -15.49 -3.42 -6.19
C PHE A 413 -14.66 -4.69 -6.46
N LEU A 414 -15.18 -5.59 -7.30
CA LEU A 414 -14.53 -6.86 -7.63
C LEU A 414 -13.30 -6.70 -8.53
N ASN A 415 -12.35 -7.64 -8.43
CA ASN A 415 -11.16 -7.75 -9.29
C ASN A 415 -10.34 -6.45 -9.42
N TRP A 416 -10.27 -5.67 -8.35
CA TRP A 416 -9.51 -4.42 -8.31
C TRP A 416 -8.00 -4.65 -8.35
N LEU A 417 -7.46 -5.53 -7.48
CA LEU A 417 -6.02 -5.70 -7.30
C LEU A 417 -5.63 -7.18 -7.23
N HIS A 418 -4.74 -7.60 -8.13
CA HIS A 418 -4.15 -8.94 -8.14
C HIS A 418 -2.72 -8.89 -7.63
N MET A 419 -2.31 -9.86 -6.81
CA MET A 419 -0.96 -9.96 -6.28
C MET A 419 -0.49 -11.41 -6.28
N ALA A 420 0.71 -11.65 -6.82
CA ALA A 420 1.27 -12.99 -6.91
C ALA A 420 2.76 -13.02 -6.57
N LEU A 421 3.21 -14.13 -5.97
CA LEU A 421 4.61 -14.49 -5.86
C LEU A 421 4.99 -15.36 -7.05
N VAL A 422 6.01 -14.93 -7.78
CA VAL A 422 6.45 -15.52 -9.04
C VAL A 422 7.92 -15.89 -8.93
N GLU A 423 8.32 -17.04 -9.49
CA GLU A 423 9.72 -17.42 -9.52
C GLU A 423 10.57 -16.45 -10.36
N PRO A 424 11.76 -16.04 -9.88
CA PRO A 424 12.63 -15.12 -10.59
C PRO A 424 13.46 -15.84 -11.66
N ARG A 425 12.79 -16.57 -12.55
CA ARG A 425 13.40 -17.28 -13.68
C ARG A 425 13.10 -16.55 -14.99
N ALA A 426 14.02 -16.61 -15.95
CA ALA A 426 13.87 -15.91 -17.22
C ALA A 426 12.62 -16.33 -18.00
N ASP A 427 12.22 -17.60 -17.95
CA ASP A 427 10.99 -18.13 -18.55
C ASP A 427 9.71 -17.69 -17.81
N CYS A 428 9.84 -17.20 -16.58
CA CYS A 428 8.74 -16.66 -15.78
C CYS A 428 8.61 -15.12 -15.88
N ALA A 429 9.52 -14.46 -16.60
CA ALA A 429 9.60 -13.00 -16.65
C ALA A 429 8.45 -12.34 -17.42
N LEU A 430 7.79 -13.07 -18.33
CA LEU A 430 6.73 -12.54 -19.21
C LEU A 430 5.35 -13.02 -18.75
N ARG A 431 4.51 -12.12 -18.23
CA ARG A 431 3.22 -12.45 -17.62
C ARG A 431 2.24 -13.18 -18.54
N GLY A 432 2.22 -12.87 -19.85
CA GLY A 432 1.26 -13.42 -20.81
C GLY A 432 1.56 -14.85 -21.27
N ASP A 433 2.85 -15.20 -21.39
CA ASP A 433 3.30 -16.50 -21.93
C ASP A 433 3.91 -17.41 -20.85
N ARG A 434 3.92 -16.99 -19.58
CA ARG A 434 4.58 -17.76 -18.51
C ARG A 434 3.90 -19.10 -18.25
N ASP A 435 4.70 -20.10 -17.93
CA ASP A 435 4.24 -21.37 -17.39
C ASP A 435 3.44 -21.10 -16.10
N PRO A 436 2.23 -21.66 -15.92
CA PRO A 436 1.48 -21.54 -14.67
C PRO A 436 2.27 -21.93 -13.42
N ASN A 437 3.23 -22.85 -13.54
CA ASN A 437 4.13 -23.27 -12.47
C ASN A 437 5.10 -22.17 -12.00
N CYS A 438 5.20 -21.05 -12.73
CA CYS A 438 5.96 -19.89 -12.30
C CYS A 438 5.31 -19.18 -11.11
N VAL A 439 3.98 -19.29 -10.94
CA VAL A 439 3.28 -18.70 -9.80
C VAL A 439 3.40 -19.65 -8.61
N ARG A 440 4.00 -19.15 -7.52
CA ARG A 440 4.23 -19.91 -6.27
C ARG A 440 3.20 -19.58 -5.19
N GLY A 441 2.58 -18.40 -5.27
CA GLY A 441 1.45 -18.02 -4.44
C GLY A 441 0.65 -16.92 -5.13
N ASP A 442 -0.65 -16.88 -4.85
CA ASP A 442 -1.57 -15.86 -5.36
C ASP A 442 -2.46 -15.36 -4.21
N VAL A 443 -2.93 -14.12 -4.31
CA VAL A 443 -3.83 -13.52 -3.32
C VAL A 443 -5.25 -14.05 -3.54
N ASN A 444 -5.91 -14.41 -2.45
CA ASN A 444 -7.31 -14.87 -2.50
C ASN A 444 -8.30 -13.71 -2.59
N LYS A 445 -7.90 -12.52 -2.11
CA LYS A 445 -8.72 -11.33 -2.07
C LYS A 445 -8.27 -10.33 -3.13
N VAL A 446 -9.14 -10.16 -4.13
CA VAL A 446 -8.92 -9.24 -5.24
C VAL A 446 -9.93 -8.10 -5.27
N SER A 447 -10.92 -8.10 -4.37
CA SER A 447 -11.97 -7.08 -4.24
C SER A 447 -11.65 -6.06 -3.13
N PHE A 448 -11.95 -4.79 -3.40
CA PHE A 448 -11.54 -3.66 -2.55
C PHE A 448 -12.60 -2.56 -2.59
N CYS A 449 -12.83 -1.86 -1.48
CA CYS A 449 -13.46 -0.53 -1.52
C CYS A 449 -12.48 0.45 -2.18
N LEU A 450 -13.00 1.37 -3.00
CA LEU A 450 -12.21 2.39 -3.68
C LEU A 450 -12.45 3.76 -3.03
N MET A 451 -11.42 4.31 -2.40
CA MET A 451 -11.49 5.60 -1.72
C MET A 451 -10.19 6.41 -1.84
N ASP A 452 -10.30 7.70 -1.56
CA ASP A 452 -9.18 8.60 -1.41
C ASP A 452 -8.59 8.48 0.01
N LEU A 453 -7.66 7.55 0.22
CA LEU A 453 -7.06 7.35 1.54
C LEU A 453 -5.84 8.25 1.77
N ALA A 454 -5.03 8.48 0.74
CA ALA A 454 -3.84 9.32 0.85
C ALA A 454 -3.56 10.10 -0.44
N PRO A 455 -2.92 11.27 -0.34
CA PRO A 455 -2.42 11.99 -1.52
C PRO A 455 -1.28 11.21 -2.21
N PHE A 456 -1.23 11.32 -3.53
CA PHE A 456 -0.23 10.67 -4.39
C PHE A 456 0.67 11.66 -5.12
N ASP A 457 0.08 12.63 -5.83
CA ASP A 457 0.78 13.67 -6.57
C ASP A 457 0.02 15.01 -6.48
N GLU A 458 0.61 15.97 -5.77
CA GLU A 458 0.03 17.30 -5.52
C GLU A 458 -0.03 18.16 -6.79
N GLU A 459 0.88 17.95 -7.74
CA GLU A 459 0.84 18.66 -9.02
C GLU A 459 -0.39 18.22 -9.83
N ILE A 460 -0.70 16.92 -9.83
CA ILE A 460 -1.93 16.40 -10.44
C ILE A 460 -3.17 16.97 -9.73
N GLN A 461 -3.20 16.94 -8.39
CA GLN A 461 -4.32 17.49 -7.62
C GLN A 461 -4.59 18.96 -7.97
N VAL A 462 -3.55 19.78 -8.08
CA VAL A 462 -3.71 21.21 -8.38
C VAL A 462 -4.08 21.45 -9.84
N LEU A 463 -3.47 20.73 -10.79
CA LEU A 463 -3.71 20.95 -12.22
C LEU A 463 -5.09 20.48 -12.68
N PHE A 464 -5.64 19.46 -12.04
CA PHE A 464 -6.89 18.81 -12.45
C PHE A 464 -7.98 18.88 -11.39
N ASP A 465 -7.88 19.81 -10.44
CA ASP A 465 -8.86 20.05 -9.36
C ASP A 465 -9.21 18.77 -8.58
N GLY A 466 -8.18 17.97 -8.26
CA GLY A 466 -8.27 16.71 -7.53
C GLY A 466 -8.56 16.91 -6.05
N VAL A 467 -9.73 17.46 -5.74
CA VAL A 467 -10.23 17.65 -4.37
C VAL A 467 -10.67 16.31 -3.79
N HIS A 468 -10.34 16.06 -2.52
CA HIS A 468 -10.69 14.85 -1.76
C HIS A 468 -12.20 14.50 -1.85
N THR A 469 -12.60 13.75 -2.88
CA THR A 469 -14.01 13.54 -3.24
C THR A 469 -14.56 12.27 -2.61
N TYR A 470 -13.75 11.21 -2.53
CA TYR A 470 -14.14 9.90 -2.03
C TYR A 470 -13.53 9.63 -0.66
N ALA A 471 -13.86 10.46 0.33
CA ALA A 471 -13.37 10.31 1.70
C ALA A 471 -14.08 9.17 2.46
N ASP A 472 -13.39 8.54 3.40
CA ASP A 472 -13.98 7.63 4.37
C ASP A 472 -14.29 8.33 5.69
N PRO A 473 -15.47 8.10 6.30
CA PRO A 473 -16.75 7.64 5.72
C PRO A 473 -17.47 8.74 4.92
N PRO A 474 -18.44 8.43 4.01
CA PRO A 474 -19.20 7.18 3.89
C PRO A 474 -18.96 6.36 2.61
N THR A 475 -17.86 6.58 1.89
CA THR A 475 -17.65 6.01 0.53
C THR A 475 -17.86 4.48 0.47
N CYS A 476 -17.26 3.73 1.39
CA CYS A 476 -17.30 2.26 1.36
C CYS A 476 -18.64 1.63 1.78
N ASP A 477 -19.53 2.40 2.41
CA ASP A 477 -20.85 1.92 2.79
C ASP A 477 -21.85 2.00 1.63
N SER A 478 -21.36 2.34 0.42
CA SER A 478 -22.16 2.55 -0.77
C SER A 478 -21.57 1.84 -1.99
N MET A 479 -22.39 1.67 -3.02
CA MET A 479 -21.95 1.26 -4.36
C MET A 479 -21.56 2.48 -5.23
N GLU A 480 -21.28 3.64 -4.64
CA GLU A 480 -20.75 4.82 -5.35
C GLU A 480 -19.37 5.12 -4.77
N GLN A 481 -18.34 4.69 -5.49
CA GLN A 481 -16.95 4.67 -5.03
C GLN A 481 -16.03 5.26 -6.10
N GLY A 482 -14.79 5.59 -5.73
CA GLY A 482 -13.90 6.23 -6.69
C GLY A 482 -12.52 6.56 -6.14
N LEU A 483 -11.71 7.09 -7.04
CA LEU A 483 -10.35 7.54 -6.75
C LEU A 483 -10.07 8.84 -7.51
N THR A 484 -9.92 9.93 -6.76
CA THR A 484 -9.70 11.28 -7.28
C THR A 484 -8.33 11.41 -7.94
N GLN A 485 -8.22 12.29 -8.94
CA GLN A 485 -6.94 12.63 -9.58
C GLN A 485 -5.88 13.02 -8.54
N GLY A 486 -4.72 12.35 -8.59
CA GLY A 486 -3.61 12.62 -7.68
C GLY A 486 -3.81 12.08 -6.26
N TRP A 487 -4.82 11.24 -6.03
CA TRP A 487 -5.02 10.47 -4.80
C TRP A 487 -4.73 8.98 -5.00
N LYS A 488 -4.57 8.27 -3.88
CA LYS A 488 -4.39 6.83 -3.84
C LYS A 488 -5.18 6.20 -2.71
N ASP A 489 -5.53 4.95 -2.92
CA ASP A 489 -6.05 4.05 -1.90
C ASP A 489 -4.92 3.14 -1.40
N VAL A 490 -4.89 2.84 -0.10
CA VAL A 490 -3.83 2.05 0.53
C VAL A 490 -4.41 1.01 1.48
N TYR A 491 -4.23 -0.26 1.14
CA TYR A 491 -4.60 -1.37 1.99
C TYR A 491 -3.39 -1.85 2.78
N GLY A 492 -3.49 -1.77 4.11
CA GLY A 492 -2.41 -2.19 5.01
C GLY A 492 -2.34 -3.70 5.18
N SER A 493 -1.14 -4.24 5.38
CA SER A 493 -0.85 -5.69 5.54
C SER A 493 -1.65 -6.37 6.67
N TYR A 494 -2.09 -5.60 7.66
CA TYR A 494 -2.87 -6.06 8.80
C TYR A 494 -4.34 -6.38 8.46
N LEU A 495 -4.83 -5.93 7.30
CA LEU A 495 -6.23 -6.14 6.90
C LEU A 495 -6.48 -7.59 6.46
N PRO A 496 -7.70 -8.12 6.68
CA PRO A 496 -8.13 -9.40 6.10
C PRO A 496 -7.90 -9.46 4.59
N GLY A 497 -7.39 -10.60 4.12
CA GLY A 497 -7.08 -10.88 2.73
C GLY A 497 -5.82 -10.22 2.19
N GLN A 498 -5.07 -9.44 2.99
CA GLN A 498 -3.76 -8.88 2.60
C GLN A 498 -2.62 -9.88 2.83
N VAL A 499 -2.75 -11.07 2.25
CA VAL A 499 -1.77 -12.15 2.35
C VAL A 499 -1.69 -12.98 1.07
N ILE A 500 -0.47 -13.35 0.69
CA ILE A 500 -0.21 -14.33 -0.36
C ILE A 500 0.29 -15.61 0.31
N VAL A 501 -0.49 -16.68 0.27
CA VAL A 501 -0.11 -17.96 0.86
C VAL A 501 0.82 -18.71 -0.08
N LEU A 502 2.04 -18.99 0.39
CA LEU A 502 3.06 -19.75 -0.37
C LEU A 502 2.83 -21.26 -0.23
N GLY A 503 2.27 -21.71 0.89
CA GLY A 503 1.90 -23.10 1.13
C GLY A 503 2.50 -23.69 2.40
N PRO A 504 2.56 -25.03 2.54
CA PRO A 504 3.07 -25.68 3.74
C PRO A 504 4.59 -25.49 3.91
N PRO A 505 5.15 -25.70 5.12
CA PRO A 505 6.58 -25.56 5.42
C PRO A 505 7.53 -26.19 4.40
N ALA A 506 7.22 -27.41 3.93
CA ALA A 506 8.06 -28.12 2.97
C ALA A 506 8.16 -27.40 1.61
N VAL A 507 7.16 -26.62 1.23
CA VAL A 507 7.20 -25.78 0.02
C VAL A 507 8.00 -24.51 0.32
N ALA A 508 7.67 -23.82 1.41
CA ALA A 508 8.28 -22.55 1.77
C ALA A 508 9.80 -22.67 2.04
N ASP A 509 10.24 -23.72 2.74
CA ASP A 509 11.66 -23.94 3.07
C ASP A 509 12.53 -24.25 1.84
N ASN A 510 11.91 -24.70 0.75
CA ASN A 510 12.58 -24.94 -0.53
C ASN A 510 12.37 -23.81 -1.53
N ALA A 511 11.63 -22.76 -1.16
CA ALA A 511 11.36 -21.63 -2.02
C ALA A 511 12.51 -20.61 -1.92
N GLY A 512 12.98 -20.14 -3.07
CA GLY A 512 14.01 -19.09 -3.15
C GLY A 512 13.43 -17.69 -2.96
N SER A 513 14.16 -16.67 -3.43
CA SER A 513 13.58 -15.35 -3.65
C SER A 513 12.46 -15.41 -4.68
N HIS A 514 11.56 -14.44 -4.64
CA HIS A 514 10.44 -14.31 -5.56
C HIS A 514 10.40 -12.91 -6.17
N TRP A 515 9.78 -12.78 -7.32
CA TRP A 515 9.17 -11.52 -7.72
C TRP A 515 7.78 -11.43 -7.08
N LEU A 516 7.50 -10.32 -6.41
CA LEU A 516 6.13 -9.92 -6.16
C LEU A 516 5.65 -9.15 -7.38
N GLU A 517 4.58 -9.64 -7.97
CA GLU A 517 3.85 -8.96 -9.03
C GLU A 517 2.52 -8.45 -8.50
N VAL A 518 2.20 -7.20 -8.82
CA VAL A 518 0.94 -6.56 -8.43
C VAL A 518 0.35 -5.89 -9.64
N ALA A 519 -0.97 -6.03 -9.82
CA ALA A 519 -1.68 -5.39 -10.92
C ALA A 519 -3.05 -4.86 -10.50
N VAL A 520 -3.29 -3.57 -10.76
CA VAL A 520 -4.60 -2.94 -10.61
C VAL A 520 -5.39 -3.08 -11.91
N ASN A 521 -6.72 -3.26 -11.84
CA ASN A 521 -7.57 -3.45 -13.02
C ASN A 521 -6.99 -4.48 -14.01
N ALA A 522 -6.57 -5.64 -13.51
CA ALA A 522 -5.83 -6.63 -14.30
C ALA A 522 -6.64 -7.19 -15.49
N ASP A 523 -7.97 -7.20 -15.37
CA ASP A 523 -8.90 -7.64 -16.41
C ASP A 523 -9.19 -6.55 -17.46
N GLY A 524 -8.72 -5.31 -17.24
CA GLY A 524 -8.91 -4.19 -18.16
C GLY A 524 -10.38 -3.75 -18.29
N VAL A 525 -11.17 -3.92 -17.23
CA VAL A 525 -12.61 -3.60 -17.25
C VAL A 525 -12.84 -2.08 -17.14
N LEU A 526 -12.01 -1.39 -16.36
CA LEU A 526 -12.08 0.07 -16.25
C LEU A 526 -11.50 0.76 -17.48
N ILE A 527 -12.10 1.90 -17.84
CA ILE A 527 -11.65 2.75 -18.93
C ILE A 527 -10.61 3.72 -18.38
N GLU A 528 -9.40 3.65 -18.92
CA GLU A 528 -8.22 4.38 -18.45
C GLU A 528 -7.44 4.99 -19.62
N THR A 529 -6.52 5.92 -19.29
CA THR A 529 -5.62 6.54 -20.28
C THR A 529 -4.49 5.61 -20.71
N ASP A 530 -3.98 4.81 -19.78
CA ASP A 530 -2.88 3.86 -19.98
C ASP A 530 -3.17 2.60 -19.16
N LEU A 531 -2.94 1.42 -19.75
CA LEU A 531 -3.05 0.14 -19.04
C LEU A 531 -1.67 -0.50 -18.81
N THR A 532 -0.62 0.09 -19.37
CA THR A 532 0.74 -0.47 -19.33
C THR A 532 1.44 -0.20 -18.00
N ASN A 533 0.94 0.78 -17.23
CA ASN A 533 1.39 1.14 -15.90
C ASN A 533 0.54 0.56 -14.76
N ASN A 534 -0.50 -0.21 -15.08
CA ASN A 534 -1.32 -0.94 -14.11
C ASN A 534 -0.56 -2.04 -13.37
N PHE A 535 0.66 -2.39 -13.79
CA PHE A 535 1.44 -3.51 -13.28
C PHE A 535 2.74 -3.03 -12.66
N ALA A 536 3.10 -3.56 -11.49
CA ALA A 536 4.41 -3.38 -10.89
C ALA A 536 5.03 -4.71 -10.42
N ARG A 537 6.36 -4.74 -10.37
CA ARG A 537 7.15 -5.88 -9.90
C ARG A 537 8.26 -5.42 -8.97
N ILE A 538 8.46 -6.12 -7.85
CA ILE A 538 9.61 -5.95 -6.95
C ILE A 538 10.20 -7.31 -6.56
N SER A 539 11.46 -7.31 -6.11
CA SER A 539 12.07 -8.52 -5.54
C SER A 539 11.67 -8.69 -4.08
N ILE A 540 11.34 -9.93 -3.70
CA ILE A 540 11.07 -10.38 -2.33
C ILE A 540 12.11 -11.44 -1.97
N GLU A 541 12.73 -11.29 -0.81
CA GLU A 541 13.66 -12.28 -0.27
C GLU A 541 12.94 -13.59 0.06
N ALA A 542 13.71 -14.69 0.11
CA ALA A 542 13.17 -15.99 0.51
C ALA A 542 12.54 -15.90 1.91
N ALA A 543 11.51 -16.72 2.14
CA ALA A 543 10.95 -16.86 3.47
C ALA A 543 12.05 -17.34 4.44
N PRO A 544 12.13 -16.78 5.66
CA PRO A 544 12.93 -17.38 6.71
C PRO A 544 12.50 -18.83 6.94
N ALA A 545 13.42 -19.67 7.45
CA ALA A 545 13.13 -21.07 7.73
C ALA A 545 11.82 -21.19 8.54
N SER A 546 10.93 -22.06 8.10
CA SER A 546 9.61 -22.27 8.69
C SER A 546 9.72 -22.62 10.18
N SER A 547 10.76 -23.34 10.59
CA SER A 547 11.05 -23.62 12.01
C SER A 547 11.23 -22.33 12.82
N THR A 548 11.86 -21.31 12.25
CA THR A 548 12.05 -20.01 12.88
C THR A 548 10.74 -19.24 12.91
N LEU A 549 10.03 -19.14 11.78
CA LEU A 549 8.75 -18.42 11.70
C LEU A 549 7.71 -18.98 12.67
N CYS A 550 7.54 -20.30 12.70
CA CYS A 550 6.50 -20.97 13.48
C CYS A 550 6.84 -21.14 14.97
N SER A 551 8.06 -20.80 15.38
CA SER A 551 8.49 -20.85 16.79
C SER A 551 8.49 -19.46 17.45
N ASN A 552 8.44 -18.41 16.64
CA ASN A 552 8.47 -17.03 17.11
C ASN A 552 7.04 -16.47 17.22
N PRO A 553 6.58 -16.06 18.42
CA PRO A 553 5.24 -15.48 18.61
C PRO A 553 4.97 -14.23 17.77
N ALA A 554 6.00 -13.46 17.37
CA ALA A 554 5.82 -12.26 16.56
C ALA A 554 5.44 -12.56 15.10
N THR A 555 5.77 -13.76 14.61
CA THR A 555 5.51 -14.21 13.23
C THR A 555 4.55 -15.39 13.17
N THR A 556 4.08 -15.88 14.32
CA THR A 556 3.17 -17.04 14.40
C THR A 556 1.74 -16.58 14.64
N LEU A 557 0.83 -17.01 13.78
CA LEU A 557 -0.60 -16.81 13.92
C LEU A 557 -1.26 -18.12 14.34
N ASP A 558 -1.78 -18.20 15.57
CA ASP A 558 -2.46 -19.40 16.04
C ASP A 558 -3.94 -19.40 15.61
N CYS A 559 -4.28 -20.25 14.64
CA CYS A 559 -5.61 -20.44 14.10
C CYS A 559 -6.25 -21.77 14.54
N THR A 560 -5.72 -22.43 15.57
CA THR A 560 -6.17 -23.75 16.01
C THR A 560 -7.52 -23.73 16.76
N MET A 561 -7.94 -22.55 17.25
CA MET A 561 -9.23 -22.37 17.92
C MET A 561 -10.37 -22.13 16.91
N ALA A 562 -11.61 -22.40 17.33
CA ALA A 562 -12.79 -22.12 16.53
C ALA A 562 -12.95 -20.61 16.29
N SER A 563 -13.57 -20.22 15.17
CA SER A 563 -13.58 -18.82 14.71
C SER A 563 -14.20 -17.79 15.67
N ILE A 564 -15.06 -18.25 16.60
CA ILE A 564 -15.69 -17.41 17.61
C ILE A 564 -14.82 -17.23 18.87
N ASP A 565 -13.84 -18.12 19.08
CA ASP A 565 -13.04 -18.24 20.31
C ASP A 565 -11.62 -17.65 20.16
N TYR A 566 -11.32 -16.96 19.06
CA TYR A 566 -10.03 -16.30 18.88
C TYR A 566 -9.73 -15.28 19.97
N ALA A 567 -8.54 -15.40 20.57
CA ALA A 567 -8.12 -14.64 21.74
C ALA A 567 -7.76 -13.19 21.39
N THR A 568 -7.36 -12.92 20.15
CA THR A 568 -7.03 -11.57 19.66
C THR A 568 -7.90 -11.17 18.47
N SER A 569 -8.04 -9.86 18.26
CA SER A 569 -8.68 -9.33 17.05
C SER A 569 -7.90 -9.73 15.80
N GLU A 570 -6.57 -9.77 15.88
CA GLU A 570 -5.71 -10.20 14.78
C GLU A 570 -6.03 -11.62 14.32
N GLN A 571 -6.09 -12.58 15.24
CA GLN A 571 -6.48 -13.96 14.95
C GLN A 571 -7.86 -14.04 14.29
N ARG A 572 -8.83 -13.29 14.82
CA ARG A 572 -10.19 -13.25 14.26
C ARG A 572 -10.23 -12.79 12.80
N TRP A 573 -9.38 -11.84 12.44
CA TRP A 573 -9.38 -11.20 11.13
C TRP A 573 -8.46 -11.90 10.13
N GLN A 574 -7.35 -12.47 10.59
CA GLN A 574 -6.30 -13.02 9.73
C GLN A 574 -6.39 -14.54 9.52
N CYS A 575 -6.91 -15.30 10.48
CA CYS A 575 -7.03 -16.75 10.35
C CYS A 575 -7.93 -17.21 9.19
N PRO A 576 -9.05 -16.53 8.87
CA PRO A 576 -9.85 -16.88 7.70
C PRO A 576 -9.05 -16.94 6.39
N ASP A 577 -8.02 -16.10 6.23
CA ASP A 577 -7.18 -16.06 5.04
C ASP A 577 -6.46 -17.39 4.79
N TYR A 578 -6.08 -18.09 5.86
CA TYR A 578 -5.37 -19.36 5.81
C TYR A 578 -6.30 -20.57 5.84
N LEU A 579 -7.42 -20.48 6.58
CA LEU A 579 -8.38 -21.59 6.70
C LEU A 579 -9.12 -21.90 5.40
N GLY A 580 -9.24 -20.91 4.50
CA GLY A 580 -9.81 -21.11 3.17
C GLY A 580 -8.83 -21.76 2.17
N TRP A 581 -7.56 -21.94 2.54
CA TRP A 581 -6.52 -22.42 1.62
C TRP A 581 -6.40 -23.94 1.64
N ALA A 582 -6.63 -24.59 0.50
CA ALA A 582 -6.77 -26.04 0.42
C ALA A 582 -5.83 -26.76 -0.56
N ASN A 583 -4.90 -26.04 -1.22
CA ASN A 583 -4.09 -26.62 -2.30
C ASN A 583 -2.86 -27.42 -1.86
#